data_AF-D5E5C5-F1
#
_entry.id   AF-D5E5C5-F1
#
_cell.length_a   1.000
_cell.length_b   1.000
_cell.length_c   1.000
_cell.angle_alpha   90.00
_cell.angle_beta   90.00
_cell.angle_gamma   90.00
#
_symmetry.space_group_name_H-M   'P 1'
#
loop_
_entity.id
_entity.type
_entity.pdbx_description
1 polymer ?
#
loop_
_entity_poly.entity_id
_entity_poly.type
_entity_poly.pdbx_seq_one_letter_code
_entity_poly.pdbx_strand_id
1 'polypeptide(L)'
;MNSKDYNSAQNRERVFAVSFLGENNFEFPKINSKPKTIKEVIKQSINDNNVDLSHMLNKYKTSSFTKSNNNIIKSKLLDYTSFNSEAYIYDLDGLGPTLTATGANSRIKIYDKKSQKLFSMNSLDTYLYMGFKLEDALKVKETNLISDTKMIFTCGNSIHVNVLEELFKEIIKCMK
;
A
#
# COMPACT_ATOMS: atom_id res chain seq x y z
N MET A 1 13.25 2.25 7.84
CA MET A 1 13.15 1.33 6.67
C MET A 1 11.92 1.70 5.85
N ASN A 2 11.97 1.58 4.52
CA ASN A 2 10.84 1.85 3.63
C ASN A 2 10.36 0.56 2.96
N SER A 3 9.07 0.24 3.01
CA SER A 3 8.57 -1.03 2.44
C SER A 3 8.86 -1.20 0.96
N LYS A 4 8.93 -0.11 0.17
CA LYS A 4 9.22 -0.18 -1.27
C LYS A 4 10.56 -0.86 -1.58
N ASP A 5 11.50 -0.82 -0.63
CA ASP A 5 12.83 -1.44 -0.75
C ASP A 5 12.81 -2.95 -0.46
N TYR A 6 11.64 -3.49 -0.09
CA TYR A 6 11.40 -4.88 0.33
C TYR A 6 10.19 -5.49 -0.39
N ASN A 7 10.24 -5.51 -1.73
CA ASN A 7 9.30 -6.21 -2.61
C ASN A 7 7.83 -5.75 -2.44
N SER A 8 7.64 -4.45 -2.19
CA SER A 8 6.34 -3.78 -1.98
C SER A 8 6.05 -2.77 -3.08
N ALA A 9 4.77 -2.44 -3.26
CA ALA A 9 4.32 -1.30 -4.07
C ALA A 9 4.07 -0.02 -3.29
N GLN A 10 4.32 -0.04 -1.98
CA GLN A 10 3.96 1.04 -1.06
C GLN A 10 5.19 1.84 -0.64
N ASN A 11 5.14 3.17 -0.76
CA ASN A 11 6.09 4.03 -0.05
C ASN A 11 5.62 4.21 1.40
N ARG A 12 6.08 3.34 2.30
CA ARG A 12 5.77 3.34 3.74
C ARG A 12 7.06 3.30 4.55
N GLU A 13 7.46 4.46 5.05
CA GLU A 13 8.62 4.62 5.90
C GLU A 13 8.22 4.45 7.36
N ARG A 14 8.92 3.55 8.07
CA ARG A 14 8.73 3.30 9.50
C ARG A 14 10.07 3.18 10.21
N VAL A 15 10.07 3.58 11.48
CA VAL A 15 11.17 3.41 12.41
C VAL A 15 10.99 2.08 13.12
N PHE A 16 12.08 1.32 13.23
CA PHE A 16 12.10 0.03 13.92
C PHE A 16 13.16 0.13 15.01
N ALA A 17 12.81 -0.30 16.23
CA ALA A 17 13.74 -0.42 17.33
C ALA A 17 13.95 -1.90 17.60
N VAL A 18 15.21 -2.33 17.60
CA VAL A 18 15.61 -3.70 17.89
C VAL A 18 16.49 -3.66 19.12
N SER A 19 16.22 -4.53 20.08
CA SER A 19 16.96 -4.60 21.34
C SER A 19 17.27 -6.04 21.68
N PHE A 20 18.48 -6.28 22.16
CA PHE A 20 18.95 -7.59 22.63
C PHE A 20 19.36 -7.48 24.09
N LEU A 21 19.22 -8.57 24.84
CA LEU A 21 19.81 -8.68 26.16
C LEU A 21 21.28 -9.08 26.01
N GLY A 22 22.20 -8.22 26.45
CA GLY A 22 23.64 -8.42 26.30
C GLY A 22 24.22 -7.86 24.99
N GLU A 23 25.48 -8.16 24.73
CA GLU A 23 26.20 -7.67 23.55
C GLU A 23 25.84 -8.50 22.31
N ASN A 24 25.36 -7.82 21.27
CA ASN A 24 25.04 -8.41 19.98
C ASN A 24 25.39 -7.46 18.85
N ASN A 25 26.01 -7.97 17.80
CA ASN A 25 26.31 -7.20 16.59
C ASN A 25 25.12 -7.32 15.62
N PHE A 26 24.17 -6.41 15.74
CA PHE A 26 23.01 -6.34 14.86
C PHE A 26 23.21 -5.31 13.74
N GLU A 27 22.94 -5.73 12.51
CA GLU A 27 22.81 -4.85 11.35
C GLU A 27 21.39 -4.91 10.80
N PHE A 28 20.81 -3.76 10.45
CA PHE A 28 19.54 -3.73 9.75
C PHE A 28 19.67 -4.36 8.35
N PRO A 29 18.61 -5.00 7.83
CA PRO A 29 18.67 -5.67 6.54
C PRO A 29 18.95 -4.66 5.42
N LYS A 30 19.92 -5.02 4.58
CA LYS A 30 20.28 -4.26 3.39
C LYS A 30 19.14 -4.32 2.37
N ILE A 31 19.02 -3.30 1.54
CA ILE A 31 18.04 -3.27 0.44
C ILE A 31 18.30 -4.46 -0.47
N ASN A 32 17.30 -5.31 -0.66
CA ASN A 32 17.48 -6.62 -1.28
C ASN A 32 16.57 -6.86 -2.49
N SER A 33 15.71 -5.90 -2.84
CA SER A 33 14.72 -6.08 -3.90
C SER A 33 14.34 -4.77 -4.57
N LYS A 34 13.83 -4.90 -5.80
CA LYS A 34 13.22 -3.78 -6.52
C LYS A 34 11.78 -3.60 -6.04
N PRO A 35 11.28 -2.35 -5.98
CA PRO A 35 9.87 -2.11 -5.72
C PRO A 35 8.99 -2.80 -6.77
N LYS A 36 7.84 -3.31 -6.33
CA LYS A 36 6.77 -3.79 -7.21
C LYS A 36 5.85 -2.65 -7.60
N THR A 37 5.14 -2.80 -8.70
CA THR A 37 4.02 -1.91 -9.06
C THR A 37 2.75 -2.30 -8.28
N ILE A 38 1.81 -1.36 -8.13
CA ILE A 38 0.50 -1.64 -7.51
C ILE A 38 -0.16 -2.81 -8.25
N LYS A 39 -0.14 -2.78 -9.59
CA LYS A 39 -0.66 -3.83 -10.47
C LYS A 39 -0.13 -5.23 -10.14
N GLU A 40 1.17 -5.36 -9.93
CA GLU A 40 1.77 -6.66 -9.61
C GLU A 40 1.32 -7.18 -8.25
N VAL A 41 1.18 -6.29 -7.27
CA VAL A 41 0.78 -6.65 -5.90
C VAL A 41 -0.68 -7.04 -5.82
N ILE A 42 -1.58 -6.26 -6.43
CA ILE A 42 -3.03 -6.50 -6.33
C ILE A 42 -3.57 -7.44 -7.42
N LYS A 43 -2.72 -7.96 -8.32
CA LYS A 43 -3.13 -8.77 -9.49
C LYS A 43 -4.12 -9.89 -9.16
N GLN A 44 -3.97 -10.53 -8.00
CA GLN A 44 -4.81 -11.65 -7.57
C GLN A 44 -6.21 -11.23 -7.12
N SER A 45 -6.42 -9.95 -6.80
CA SER A 45 -7.69 -9.36 -6.36
C SER A 45 -8.27 -8.35 -7.34
N ILE A 46 -7.64 -8.13 -8.51
CA ILE A 46 -8.23 -7.36 -9.63
C ILE A 46 -9.41 -8.17 -10.21
N ASN A 47 -10.52 -8.16 -9.49
CA ASN A 47 -11.84 -8.62 -9.93
C ASN A 47 -12.82 -7.43 -9.83
N ASP A 48 -14.04 -7.57 -10.38
CA ASP A 48 -15.11 -6.55 -10.47
C ASP A 48 -15.60 -5.97 -9.12
N ASN A 49 -14.97 -6.32 -7.99
CA ASN A 49 -15.31 -5.84 -6.65
C ASN A 49 -14.67 -4.48 -6.29
N ASN A 50 -13.89 -3.88 -7.19
CA ASN A 50 -13.36 -2.53 -7.00
C ASN A 50 -14.47 -1.49 -7.06
N VAL A 51 -14.42 -0.51 -6.16
CA VAL A 51 -15.37 0.61 -6.20
C VAL A 51 -15.00 1.51 -7.38
N ASP A 52 -15.83 1.50 -8.42
CA ASP A 52 -15.66 2.35 -9.58
C ASP A 52 -15.87 3.83 -9.22
N LEU A 53 -14.84 4.63 -9.51
CA LEU A 53 -14.78 6.07 -9.29
C LEU A 53 -14.64 6.84 -10.59
N SER A 54 -14.84 6.20 -11.75
CA SER A 54 -14.65 6.82 -13.06
C SER A 54 -15.57 8.03 -13.29
N HIS A 55 -16.72 8.10 -12.61
CA HIS A 55 -17.57 9.29 -12.59
C HIS A 55 -16.83 10.56 -12.10
N MET A 56 -15.80 10.42 -11.26
CA MET A 56 -14.98 11.54 -10.80
C MET A 56 -14.16 12.17 -11.93
N LEU A 57 -13.74 11.38 -12.92
CA LEU A 57 -12.98 11.88 -14.07
C LEU A 57 -13.83 12.76 -14.99
N ASN A 58 -15.14 12.52 -15.03
CA ASN A 58 -16.09 13.38 -15.75
C ASN A 58 -16.39 14.68 -14.98
N LYS A 59 -16.36 14.60 -13.64
CA LYS A 59 -16.72 15.72 -12.76
C LYS A 59 -15.55 16.68 -12.50
N TYR A 60 -14.33 16.17 -12.39
CA TYR A 60 -13.15 16.95 -12.01
C TYR A 60 -12.06 16.84 -13.07
N LYS A 61 -11.44 17.98 -13.40
CA LYS A 61 -10.25 17.98 -14.25
C LYS A 61 -9.07 17.37 -13.50
N THR A 62 -8.16 16.72 -14.22
CA THR A 62 -6.91 16.19 -13.66
C THR A 62 -5.72 17.03 -14.11
N SER A 63 -4.71 17.14 -13.24
CA SER A 63 -3.39 17.62 -13.67
C SER A 63 -2.68 16.57 -14.53
N SER A 64 -1.59 16.95 -15.18
CA SER A 64 -0.68 15.96 -15.76
C SER A 64 -0.15 15.01 -14.68
N PHE A 65 0.05 13.75 -15.04
CA PHE A 65 0.76 12.80 -14.17
C PHE A 65 2.21 13.25 -13.99
N THR A 66 2.66 13.23 -12.74
CA THR A 66 4.05 13.56 -12.37
C THR A 66 4.63 12.47 -11.50
N LYS A 67 5.95 12.30 -11.56
CA LYS A 67 6.68 11.37 -10.72
C LYS A 67 7.32 12.15 -9.57
N SER A 68 6.97 11.78 -8.34
CA SER A 68 7.55 12.37 -7.13
C SER A 68 8.97 11.86 -6.85
N ASN A 69 9.67 12.52 -5.92
CA ASN A 69 11.00 12.08 -5.43
C ASN A 69 10.98 10.65 -4.86
N ASN A 70 9.83 10.19 -4.35
CA ASN A 70 9.64 8.83 -3.85
C ASN A 70 9.27 7.82 -4.93
N ASN A 71 9.41 8.17 -6.21
CA ASN A 71 9.05 7.37 -7.38
C ASN A 71 7.55 7.03 -7.51
N ILE A 72 6.68 7.68 -6.75
CA ILE A 72 5.23 7.59 -6.92
C ILE A 72 4.81 8.42 -8.13
N ILE A 73 4.05 7.80 -9.05
CA ILE A 73 3.45 8.46 -10.22
C ILE A 73 2.00 8.80 -9.86
N LYS A 74 1.66 10.09 -9.88
CA LYS A 74 0.34 10.57 -9.44
C LYS A 74 -0.14 11.79 -10.23
N SER A 75 -1.45 11.97 -10.27
CA SER A 75 -2.13 13.16 -10.77
C SER A 75 -3.07 13.71 -9.68
N LYS A 76 -3.42 14.99 -9.75
CA LYS A 76 -4.33 15.65 -8.82
C LYS A 76 -5.68 15.90 -9.50
N LEU A 77 -6.77 15.52 -8.83
CA LEU A 77 -8.11 15.98 -9.15
C LEU A 77 -8.24 17.44 -8.71
N LEU A 78 -8.37 18.34 -9.68
CA LEU A 78 -8.51 19.78 -9.45
C LEU A 78 -9.90 20.07 -8.91
N ASP A 79 -9.98 21.01 -7.95
CA ASP A 79 -11.22 21.47 -7.32
C ASP A 79 -12.07 20.38 -6.64
N TYR A 80 -11.48 19.21 -6.37
CA TYR A 80 -12.18 18.13 -5.69
C TYR A 80 -12.30 18.35 -4.17
N THR A 81 -11.22 18.75 -3.52
CA THR A 81 -11.17 18.94 -2.06
C THR A 81 -9.98 19.82 -1.66
N SER A 82 -10.11 20.55 -0.55
CA SER A 82 -9.02 21.30 0.06
C SER A 82 -8.01 20.39 0.79
N PHE A 83 -8.38 19.14 1.08
CA PHE A 83 -7.50 18.19 1.74
C PHE A 83 -6.55 17.52 0.73
N ASN A 84 -5.31 18.03 0.65
CA ASN A 84 -4.40 17.73 -0.46
C ASN A 84 -4.15 16.22 -0.71
N SER A 85 -4.05 15.40 0.34
CA SER A 85 -3.80 13.96 0.18
C SER A 85 -5.00 13.20 -0.41
N GLU A 86 -6.23 13.66 -0.17
CA GLU A 86 -7.45 13.08 -0.74
C GLU A 86 -7.54 13.36 -2.24
N ALA A 87 -6.94 14.45 -2.71
CA ALA A 87 -7.05 14.89 -4.10
C ALA A 87 -6.22 14.09 -5.11
N TYR A 88 -5.34 13.19 -4.67
CA TYR A 88 -4.48 12.44 -5.57
C TYR A 88 -5.10 11.15 -6.08
N ILE A 89 -4.82 10.86 -7.36
CA ILE A 89 -4.99 9.55 -8.00
C ILE A 89 -3.60 9.01 -8.36
N TYR A 90 -3.42 7.70 -8.22
CA TYR A 90 -2.13 7.03 -8.39
C TYR A 90 -2.14 6.13 -9.61
N ASP A 91 -1.04 6.09 -10.34
CA ASP A 91 -0.88 5.23 -11.51
C ASP A 91 -0.80 3.75 -11.09
N LEU A 92 -1.62 2.90 -11.70
CA LEU A 92 -1.66 1.46 -11.45
C LEU A 92 -0.30 0.79 -11.72
N ASP A 93 0.43 1.25 -12.74
CA ASP A 93 1.76 0.74 -13.10
C ASP A 93 2.89 1.41 -12.27
N GLY A 94 2.56 2.17 -11.22
CA GLY A 94 3.50 2.86 -10.34
C GLY A 94 3.51 2.35 -8.90
N LEU A 95 4.13 3.14 -8.01
CA LEU A 95 4.04 2.98 -6.55
C LEU A 95 2.87 3.78 -5.98
N GLY A 96 2.35 3.33 -4.85
CA GLY A 96 1.29 4.04 -4.12
C GLY A 96 1.76 4.70 -2.82
N PRO A 97 0.87 5.46 -2.17
CA PRO A 97 1.16 6.13 -0.90
C PRO A 97 1.11 5.13 0.26
N THR A 98 1.58 5.56 1.44
CA THR A 98 1.35 4.84 2.70
C THR A 98 -0.15 4.65 2.94
N LEU A 99 -0.61 3.40 3.12
CA LEU A 99 -1.96 3.08 3.58
C LEU A 99 -2.14 3.54 5.03
N THR A 100 -3.18 4.31 5.31
CA THR A 100 -3.52 4.74 6.67
C THR A 100 -4.78 4.04 7.16
N ALA A 101 -4.94 3.92 8.48
CA ALA A 101 -6.12 3.28 9.06
C ALA A 101 -7.42 4.06 8.76
N THR A 102 -7.32 5.39 8.66
CA THR A 102 -8.41 6.30 8.34
C THR A 102 -7.92 7.46 7.46
N GLY A 103 -8.84 8.32 7.03
CA GLY A 103 -8.51 9.52 6.25
C GLY A 103 -8.25 9.25 4.78
N ALA A 104 -7.60 10.20 4.09
CA ALA A 104 -7.44 10.15 2.64
C ALA A 104 -6.74 8.89 2.13
N ASN A 105 -5.68 8.50 2.82
CA ASN A 105 -4.86 7.37 2.41
C ASN A 105 -5.46 6.01 2.83
N SER A 106 -6.66 5.97 3.44
CA SER A 106 -7.45 4.75 3.54
C SER A 106 -8.40 4.57 2.34
N ARG A 107 -8.49 5.58 1.46
CA ARG A 107 -9.29 5.60 0.21
C ARG A 107 -8.39 5.87 -1.00
N ILE A 108 -7.41 5.00 -1.16
CA ILE A 108 -6.41 5.14 -2.23
C ILE A 108 -7.09 4.95 -3.58
N LYS A 109 -7.05 6.01 -4.41
CA LYS A 109 -7.64 6.04 -5.75
C LYS A 109 -6.59 5.65 -6.79
N ILE A 110 -6.85 4.58 -7.52
CA ILE A 110 -5.96 4.01 -8.52
C ILE A 110 -6.54 4.26 -9.90
N TYR A 111 -5.70 4.77 -10.80
CA TYR A 111 -6.04 5.01 -12.19
C TYR A 111 -5.30 4.03 -13.08
N ASP A 112 -6.06 3.25 -13.84
CA ASP A 112 -5.52 2.37 -14.87
C ASP A 112 -5.53 3.11 -16.21
N LYS A 113 -4.34 3.52 -16.67
CA LYS A 113 -4.17 4.18 -17.97
C LYS A 113 -4.60 3.33 -19.14
N LYS A 114 -4.53 1.99 -19.03
CA LYS A 114 -4.88 1.09 -20.14
C LYS A 114 -6.40 1.04 -20.34
N SER A 115 -7.16 0.88 -19.26
CA SER A 115 -8.62 0.83 -19.32
C SER A 115 -9.29 2.20 -19.18
N GLN A 116 -8.52 3.25 -18.85
CA GLN A 116 -9.01 4.60 -18.56
C GLN A 116 -9.99 4.64 -17.37
N LYS A 117 -9.89 3.66 -16.45
CA LYS A 117 -10.77 3.55 -15.28
C LYS A 117 -10.10 4.09 -14.02
N LEU A 118 -10.89 4.75 -13.18
CA LEU A 118 -10.51 5.14 -11.83
C LEU A 118 -11.27 4.27 -10.83
N PHE A 119 -10.59 3.70 -9.84
CA PHE A 119 -11.24 2.93 -8.78
C PHE A 119 -10.57 3.15 -7.43
N SER A 120 -11.27 2.82 -6.35
CA SER A 120 -10.65 2.74 -5.02
C SER A 120 -10.13 1.33 -4.75
N MET A 121 -8.95 1.26 -4.13
CA MET A 121 -8.43 0.02 -3.55
C MET A 121 -9.45 -0.58 -2.58
N ASN A 122 -9.82 -1.84 -2.78
CA ASN A 122 -10.78 -2.55 -1.92
C ASN A 122 -10.10 -3.19 -0.69
N SER A 123 -10.86 -3.80 0.22
CA SER A 123 -10.32 -4.44 1.43
C SER A 123 -9.31 -5.56 1.12
N LEU A 124 -9.56 -6.42 0.14
CA LEU A 124 -8.66 -7.50 -0.27
C LEU A 124 -7.36 -6.93 -0.87
N ASP A 125 -7.47 -5.92 -1.73
CA ASP A 125 -6.31 -5.23 -2.29
C ASP A 125 -5.43 -4.64 -1.17
N THR A 126 -6.03 -4.06 -0.11
CA THR A 126 -5.25 -3.49 0.99
C THR A 126 -4.46 -4.54 1.78
N TYR A 127 -4.96 -5.77 1.90
CA TYR A 127 -4.20 -6.88 2.49
C TYR A 127 -2.97 -7.20 1.64
N LEU A 128 -3.16 -7.39 0.33
CA LEU A 128 -2.05 -7.63 -0.60
C LEU A 128 -1.05 -6.46 -0.60
N TYR A 129 -1.55 -5.23 -0.55
CA TYR A 129 -0.75 -4.00 -0.49
C TYR A 129 0.09 -3.86 0.79
N MET A 130 -0.29 -4.56 1.86
CA MET A 130 0.45 -4.68 3.11
C MET A 130 1.34 -5.94 3.17
N GLY A 131 1.36 -6.75 2.10
CA GLY A 131 2.18 -7.96 1.99
C GLY A 131 1.52 -9.24 2.51
N PHE A 132 0.24 -9.20 2.91
CA PHE A 132 -0.50 -10.42 3.28
C PHE A 132 -0.87 -11.22 2.03
N LYS A 133 -1.26 -12.48 2.23
CA LYS A 133 -1.79 -13.33 1.15
C LYS A 133 -3.28 -13.07 0.96
N LEU A 134 -3.78 -13.33 -0.24
CA LEU A 134 -5.23 -13.23 -0.52
C LEU A 134 -6.04 -14.17 0.40
N GLU A 135 -5.52 -15.35 0.68
CA GLU A 135 -6.14 -16.31 1.62
C GLU A 135 -6.33 -15.73 3.02
N ASP A 136 -5.38 -14.93 3.52
CA ASP A 136 -5.50 -14.28 4.83
C ASP A 136 -6.67 -13.28 4.84
N ALA A 137 -6.81 -12.53 3.74
CA ALA A 137 -7.91 -11.57 3.57
C ALA A 137 -9.28 -12.28 3.46
N LEU A 138 -9.34 -13.39 2.72
CA LEU A 138 -10.55 -14.18 2.54
C LEU A 138 -11.00 -14.82 3.86
N LYS A 139 -10.09 -15.42 4.62
CA LYS A 139 -10.38 -15.97 5.96
C LYS A 139 -11.02 -14.92 6.87
N VAL A 140 -10.50 -13.70 6.88
CA VAL A 140 -11.06 -12.60 7.66
C VAL A 140 -12.45 -12.20 7.15
N LYS A 141 -12.61 -12.09 5.82
CA LYS A 141 -13.89 -11.73 5.20
C LYS A 141 -14.98 -12.76 5.47
N GLU A 142 -14.65 -14.05 5.41
CA GLU A 142 -15.55 -15.17 5.66
C GLU A 142 -16.09 -15.22 7.10
N THR A 143 -15.39 -14.60 8.07
CA THR A 143 -15.92 -14.49 9.44
C THR A 143 -17.22 -13.71 9.53
N ASN A 144 -17.47 -12.79 8.58
CA ASN A 144 -18.57 -11.82 8.62
C ASN A 144 -18.62 -10.97 9.92
N LEU A 145 -17.53 -10.91 10.70
CA LEU A 145 -17.47 -10.17 11.97
C LEU A 145 -17.02 -8.71 11.79
N ILE A 146 -16.26 -8.42 10.74
CA ILE A 146 -15.76 -7.07 10.46
C ILE A 146 -16.08 -6.64 9.03
N SER A 147 -16.42 -5.36 8.86
CA SER A 147 -16.71 -4.78 7.55
C SER A 147 -15.45 -4.52 6.73
N ASP A 148 -15.59 -4.34 5.42
CA ASP A 148 -14.47 -3.97 4.51
C ASP A 148 -13.74 -2.70 5.00
N THR A 149 -14.46 -1.73 5.56
CA THR A 149 -13.84 -0.53 6.16
C THR A 149 -12.97 -0.87 7.37
N LYS A 150 -13.41 -1.81 8.21
CA LYS A 150 -12.63 -2.27 9.38
C LYS A 150 -11.45 -3.15 8.98
N MET A 151 -11.57 -3.94 7.92
CA MET A 151 -10.45 -4.65 7.29
C MET A 151 -9.36 -3.69 6.80
N ILE A 152 -9.74 -2.59 6.13
CA ILE A 152 -8.80 -1.55 5.71
C ILE A 152 -8.16 -0.86 6.92
N PHE A 153 -8.97 -0.57 7.96
CA PHE A 153 -8.50 0.06 9.19
C PHE A 153 -7.40 -0.77 9.88
N THR A 154 -7.58 -2.09 10.00
CA THR A 154 -6.57 -2.98 10.59
C THR A 154 -5.32 -3.07 9.71
N CYS A 155 -5.47 -3.13 8.38
CA CYS A 155 -4.34 -3.09 7.46
C CYS A 155 -3.54 -1.79 7.57
N GLY A 156 -4.20 -0.63 7.66
CA GLY A 156 -3.52 0.67 7.76
C GLY A 156 -2.69 0.83 9.04
N ASN A 157 -3.11 0.19 10.13
CA ASN A 157 -2.36 0.11 11.40
C ASN A 157 -1.30 -0.99 11.43
N SER A 158 -1.32 -1.92 10.47
CA SER A 158 -0.38 -3.04 10.42
C SER A 158 1.02 -2.61 9.98
N ILE A 159 1.95 -3.55 10.04
CA ILE A 159 3.32 -3.45 9.53
C ILE A 159 3.39 -4.27 8.24
N HIS A 160 4.16 -3.79 7.26
CA HIS A 160 4.30 -4.50 5.99
C HIS A 160 5.03 -5.83 6.20
N VAL A 161 4.43 -6.94 5.77
CA VAL A 161 4.90 -8.31 6.06
C VAL A 161 6.35 -8.52 5.63
N ASN A 162 6.69 -8.21 4.37
CA ASN A 162 8.05 -8.38 3.85
C ASN A 162 9.12 -7.61 4.64
N VAL A 163 8.77 -6.45 5.24
CA VAL A 163 9.73 -5.68 6.05
C VAL A 163 10.03 -6.42 7.35
N LEU A 164 9.01 -7.00 7.98
CA LEU A 164 9.18 -7.84 9.16
C LEU A 164 9.97 -9.10 8.84
N GLU A 165 9.68 -9.77 7.73
CA GLU A 165 10.43 -10.97 7.31
C GLU A 165 11.93 -10.69 7.17
N GLU A 166 12.31 -9.60 6.50
CA GLU A 166 13.72 -9.21 6.38
C GLU A 166 14.34 -8.78 7.70
N LEU A 167 13.58 -8.06 8.55
CA LEU A 167 14.05 -7.68 9.88
C LEU A 167 14.31 -8.92 10.76
N PHE A 168 13.38 -9.87 10.77
CA PHE A 168 13.50 -11.09 11.56
C PHE A 168 14.62 -12.01 11.06
N LYS A 169 14.90 -12.04 9.75
CA LYS A 169 16.06 -12.77 9.21
C LYS A 169 17.37 -12.29 9.84
N GLU A 170 17.58 -10.97 9.97
CA GLU A 170 18.79 -10.44 10.60
C GLU A 170 18.78 -10.65 12.12
N ILE A 171 17.64 -10.50 12.79
CA ILE A 171 17.53 -10.77 14.23
C ILE A 171 17.89 -12.22 14.54
N ILE A 172 17.37 -13.19 13.78
CA ILE A 172 17.63 -14.62 13.99
C ILE A 172 19.13 -14.97 13.80
N LYS A 173 19.85 -14.26 12.92
CA LYS A 173 21.30 -14.47 12.76
C LYS A 173 22.08 -14.08 14.01
N CYS A 174 21.62 -13.08 14.75
CA CYS A 174 22.23 -12.61 15.99
C CYS A 174 21.87 -13.45 17.21
N MET A 175 20.82 -14.28 17.16
CA MET A 175 20.38 -15.12 18.29
C MET A 175 21.17 -16.43 18.44
N LYS A 176 22.28 -16.60 17.70
CA LYS A 176 23.17 -17.76 17.78
C LYS A 176 24.32 -17.47 18.73
#